data_AF-A0A285TSV1-F1
#
_entry.id   AF-A0A285TSV1-F1
#
_cell.length_a   1.000
_cell.length_b   1.000
_cell.length_c   1.000
_cell.angle_alpha   90.00
_cell.angle_beta   90.00
_cell.angle_gamma   90.00
#
_symmetry.space_group_name_H-M   'P 1'
#
loop_
_entity.id
_entity.type
_entity.pdbx_description
1 polymer ?
#
loop_
_entity_poly.entity_id
_entity_poly.type
_entity_poly.pdbx_seq_one_letter_code
_entity_poly.pdbx_strand_id
1 'polypeptide(L)'
;MRNKPLFFILILFGGIAVYTVVFTQQTHSSWRSEVLTPVEENIADNQELTVVLDYYRSCTDRKANLSQAIANACLTETAEFVERLQLPASAFGLMRQLAINNTAFWRSGRE
;
A
#
# COMPACT_ATOMS: atom_id res chain seq x y z
N MET A 1 10.02 -33.55 36.82
CA MET A 1 10.46 -32.26 36.26
C MET A 1 10.37 -32.38 34.73
N ARG A 2 9.30 -31.84 34.11
CA ARG A 2 9.20 -30.50 33.48
C ARG A 2 9.73 -30.46 32.02
N ASN A 3 9.14 -31.27 31.13
CA ASN A 3 9.15 -31.03 29.69
C ASN A 3 7.94 -30.15 29.31
N LYS A 4 8.04 -28.84 29.59
CA LYS A 4 7.07 -27.82 29.13
C LYS A 4 7.67 -26.54 28.52
N PRO A 5 8.91 -26.49 27.95
CA PRO A 5 9.34 -25.27 27.26
C PRO A 5 8.91 -25.22 25.79
N LEU A 6 8.77 -26.36 25.09
CA LEU A 6 8.56 -26.38 23.64
C LEU A 6 7.15 -25.93 23.19
N PHE A 7 6.12 -26.20 23.99
CA PHE A 7 4.74 -25.82 23.64
C PHE A 7 4.48 -24.32 23.77
N PHE A 8 5.11 -23.66 24.76
CA PHE A 8 4.98 -22.21 24.94
C PHE A 8 5.69 -21.42 23.84
N ILE A 9 6.81 -21.93 23.33
CA ILE A 9 7.56 -21.34 22.22
C ILE A 9 6.69 -21.36 20.95
N LEU A 10 6.10 -22.51 20.57
CA LEU A 10 5.25 -22.62 19.38
C LEU A 10 4.00 -21.70 19.42
N ILE A 11 3.39 -21.52 20.60
CA ILE A 11 2.25 -20.62 20.76
C ILE A 11 2.68 -19.14 20.69
N LEU A 12 3.85 -18.80 21.24
CA LEU A 12 4.42 -17.45 21.13
C LEU A 12 4.79 -17.10 19.68
N PHE A 13 5.50 -17.98 18.97
CA PHE A 13 5.88 -17.75 17.58
C PHE A 13 4.66 -17.77 16.63
N GLY A 14 3.69 -18.65 16.88
CA GLY A 14 2.42 -18.68 16.14
C GLY A 14 1.56 -17.44 16.39
N GLY A 15 1.46 -16.99 17.65
CA GLY A 15 0.71 -15.79 18.02
C GLY A 15 1.33 -14.50 17.47
N ILE A 16 2.66 -14.38 17.49
CA ILE A 16 3.37 -13.24 16.90
C ILE A 16 3.19 -13.23 15.37
N ALA A 17 3.33 -14.37 14.70
CA ALA A 17 3.12 -14.46 13.26
C ALA A 17 1.69 -14.07 12.86
N VAL A 18 0.67 -14.59 13.55
CA VAL A 18 -0.74 -14.24 13.30
C VAL A 18 -1.00 -12.77 13.57
N TYR A 19 -0.49 -12.20 14.67
CA TYR A 19 -0.64 -10.77 14.97
C TYR A 19 -0.01 -9.90 13.89
N THR A 20 1.22 -10.22 13.45
CA THR A 20 1.89 -9.46 12.38
C THR A 20 1.16 -9.55 11.04
N VAL A 21 0.63 -10.72 10.66
CA VAL A 21 -0.11 -10.89 9.40
C VAL A 21 -1.46 -10.17 9.45
N VAL A 22 -2.19 -10.25 10.56
CA VAL A 22 -3.49 -9.55 10.71
C VAL A 22 -3.27 -8.04 10.70
N PHE A 23 -2.25 -7.54 11.39
CA PHE A 23 -1.94 -6.12 11.43
C PHE A 23 -1.52 -5.59 10.05
N THR A 24 -0.63 -6.28 9.33
CA THR A 24 -0.20 -5.84 7.98
C THR A 24 -1.35 -5.86 6.99
N GLN A 25 -2.24 -6.86 7.08
CA GLN A 25 -3.43 -6.94 6.24
C GLN A 25 -4.43 -5.82 6.54
N GLN A 26 -4.63 -5.47 7.81
CA GLN A 26 -5.51 -4.37 8.23
C GLN A 26 -4.96 -3.00 7.82
N THR A 27 -3.64 -2.78 7.96
CA THR A 27 -2.98 -1.56 7.47
C THR A 27 -3.13 -1.44 5.96
N HIS A 28 -2.93 -2.54 5.22
CA HIS A 28 -3.07 -2.55 3.77
C HIS A 28 -4.51 -2.28 3.31
N SER A 29 -5.52 -2.88 3.95
CA SER A 29 -6.92 -2.62 3.58
C SER A 29 -7.34 -1.17 3.87
N SER A 30 -6.94 -0.65 5.03
CA SER A 30 -7.24 0.73 5.43
C SER A 30 -6.55 1.72 4.49
N TRP A 31 -5.28 1.44 4.15
CA TRP A 31 -4.53 2.24 3.20
C TRP A 31 -5.22 2.26 1.83
N ARG A 32 -5.67 1.11 1.33
CA ARG A 32 -6.36 1.03 0.03
C ARG A 32 -7.61 1.90 0.01
N SER A 33 -8.42 1.82 1.07
CA SER A 33 -9.66 2.58 1.20
C SER A 33 -9.44 4.09 1.30
N GLU A 34 -8.35 4.55 1.91
CA GLU A 34 -8.10 5.99 2.14
C GLU A 34 -7.22 6.61 1.06
N VAL A 35 -6.39 5.81 0.38
CA VAL A 35 -5.42 6.30 -0.61
C VAL A 35 -5.89 6.06 -2.04
N LEU A 36 -6.39 4.87 -2.35
CA LEU A 36 -6.74 4.49 -3.73
C LEU A 36 -8.22 4.75 -4.05
N THR A 37 -9.15 4.32 -3.20
CA THR A 37 -10.60 4.42 -3.48
C THR A 37 -11.07 5.84 -3.82
N PRO A 38 -10.67 6.90 -3.09
CA PRO A 38 -11.11 8.26 -3.43
C PRO A 38 -10.62 8.71 -4.80
N VAL A 39 -9.49 8.17 -5.27
CA VAL A 39 -8.91 8.50 -6.57
C VAL A 39 -9.62 7.69 -7.67
N GLU A 40 -9.88 6.41 -7.41
CA GLU A 40 -10.57 5.48 -8.33
C GLU A 40 -11.96 6.01 -8.74
N GLU A 41 -12.74 6.51 -7.77
CA GLU A 41 -14.06 7.08 -8.03
C GLU A 41 -14.00 8.31 -8.96
N ASN A 42 -12.91 9.07 -8.91
CA ASN A 42 -12.74 10.29 -9.70
C ASN A 42 -12.21 10.04 -11.12
N ILE A 43 -11.77 8.82 -11.43
CA ILE A 43 -11.13 8.50 -12.73
C ILE A 43 -11.80 7.34 -13.48
N ALA A 44 -12.97 6.88 -13.02
CA ALA A 44 -13.62 5.66 -13.53
C ALA A 44 -13.79 5.62 -15.07
N ASP A 45 -13.99 6.78 -15.69
CA ASP A 45 -14.17 6.91 -17.15
C ASP A 45 -12.88 7.28 -17.92
N ASN A 46 -11.74 7.41 -17.23
CA ASN A 46 -10.46 7.79 -17.82
C ASN A 46 -9.48 6.61 -17.79
N GLN A 47 -9.54 5.80 -18.85
CA GLN A 47 -8.75 4.57 -18.99
C GLN A 47 -7.23 4.77 -18.80
N GLU A 48 -6.69 5.90 -19.25
CA GLU A 48 -5.27 6.19 -19.10
C GLU A 48 -4.88 6.40 -17.64
N LEU A 49 -5.69 7.17 -16.89
CA LEU A 49 -5.49 7.35 -15.46
C LEU A 49 -5.72 6.05 -14.70
N THR A 50 -6.67 5.20 -15.14
CA THR A 50 -6.88 3.86 -14.58
C THR A 50 -5.62 3.01 -14.71
N VAL A 51 -4.94 3.03 -15.86
CA VAL A 51 -3.67 2.30 -16.07
C VAL A 51 -2.58 2.76 -15.08
N VAL A 52 -2.48 4.05 -14.82
CA VAL A 52 -1.53 4.60 -13.83
C VAL A 52 -1.88 4.14 -12.41
N LEU A 53 -3.15 4.23 -12.04
CA LEU A 53 -3.63 3.79 -10.73
C LEU A 53 -3.42 2.28 -10.53
N ASP A 54 -3.68 1.47 -11.55
CA ASP A 54 -3.47 0.03 -11.53
C ASP A 54 -1.99 -0.35 -11.43
N TYR A 55 -1.11 0.40 -12.09
CA TYR A 55 0.34 0.21 -11.94
C TYR A 55 0.78 0.44 -10.49
N TYR A 56 0.36 1.54 -9.89
CA TYR A 56 0.65 1.86 -8.49
C TYR A 56 0.10 0.80 -7.53
N ARG A 57 -1.17 0.42 -7.70
CA ARG A 57 -1.86 -0.63 -6.94
C ARG A 57 -1.14 -1.97 -7.04
N SER A 58 -0.75 -2.40 -8.24
CA SER A 58 0.01 -3.63 -8.44
C SER A 58 1.36 -3.58 -7.73
N CYS A 59 2.03 -2.43 -7.71
CA CYS A 59 3.29 -2.28 -6.98
C CYS A 59 3.10 -2.50 -5.47
N THR A 60 2.07 -1.90 -4.87
CA THR A 60 1.79 -2.05 -3.43
C THR A 60 1.24 -3.43 -3.07
N ASP A 61 0.37 -4.01 -3.90
CA ASP A 61 -0.26 -5.32 -3.64
C ASP A 61 0.75 -6.48 -3.62
N ARG A 62 1.87 -6.34 -4.33
CA ARG A 62 2.96 -7.32 -4.32
C ARG A 62 3.79 -7.31 -3.04
N LYS A 63 3.50 -6.40 -2.10
CA LYS A 63 4.30 -6.20 -0.89
C LYS A 63 3.54 -6.72 0.31
N ALA A 64 4.04 -7.81 0.91
CA ALA A 64 3.41 -8.46 2.05
C ALA A 64 3.26 -7.53 3.27
N ASN A 65 4.17 -6.59 3.44
CA ASN A 65 4.17 -5.60 4.53
C ASN A 65 4.17 -4.21 3.92
N LEU A 66 2.99 -3.62 3.72
CA LEU A 66 2.91 -2.24 3.24
C LEU A 66 3.36 -1.30 4.35
N SER A 67 4.32 -0.43 4.04
CA SER A 67 4.83 0.64 4.90
C SER A 67 4.91 1.94 4.12
N GLN A 68 5.11 3.07 4.83
CA GLN A 68 5.30 4.36 4.17
C GLN A 68 6.45 4.34 3.16
N ALA A 69 7.58 3.73 3.51
CA ALA A 69 8.74 3.62 2.62
C ALA A 69 8.41 2.84 1.34
N ILE A 70 7.65 1.75 1.46
CA ILE A 70 7.24 0.92 0.32
C ILE A 70 6.24 1.66 -0.56
N ALA A 71 5.23 2.30 0.03
CA ALA A 71 4.26 3.08 -0.73
C ALA A 71 4.94 4.25 -1.48
N ASN A 72 5.88 4.94 -0.84
CA ASN A 72 6.67 5.99 -1.48
C ASN A 72 7.55 5.47 -2.62
N ALA A 73 8.19 4.30 -2.45
CA ALA A 73 8.95 3.68 -3.52
C ALA A 73 8.05 3.34 -4.73
N CYS A 74 6.85 2.82 -4.49
CA CYS A 74 5.87 2.57 -5.54
C CYS A 74 5.37 3.85 -6.23
N LEU A 75 5.26 4.98 -5.51
CA LEU A 75 4.94 6.27 -6.12
C LEU A 75 6.05 6.71 -7.09
N THR A 76 7.32 6.58 -6.68
CA THR A 76 8.47 6.90 -7.55
C THR A 76 8.48 6.01 -8.79
N GLU A 77 8.31 4.69 -8.62
CA GLU A 77 8.27 3.75 -9.75
C GLU A 77 7.13 4.06 -10.72
N THR A 78 5.97 4.46 -10.19
CA THR A 78 4.82 4.85 -11.00
C THR A 78 5.07 6.19 -11.72
N ALA A 79 5.77 7.13 -11.09
CA ALA A 79 6.16 8.38 -11.75
C ALA A 79 7.10 8.12 -12.94
N GLU A 80 8.09 7.24 -12.77
CA GLU A 80 8.97 6.80 -13.86
C GLU A 80 8.21 6.08 -14.97
N PHE A 81 7.15 5.34 -14.64
CA PHE A 81 6.25 4.72 -15.63
C PHE A 81 5.48 5.78 -16.43
N VAL A 82 4.89 6.77 -15.76
CA VAL A 82 4.19 7.91 -16.37
C VAL A 82 5.11 8.69 -17.32
N GLU A 83 6.34 8.97 -16.89
CA GLU A 83 7.34 9.70 -17.68
C GLU A 83 7.80 8.90 -18.91
N ARG A 84 8.11 7.61 -18.75
CA ARG A 84 8.56 6.75 -19.85
C ARG A 84 7.51 6.60 -20.95
N LEU A 85 6.24 6.56 -20.58
CA LEU A 85 5.13 6.47 -21.52
C LEU A 85 4.66 7.84 -22.05
N GLN A 86 5.25 8.94 -21.58
CA GLN A 86 4.87 10.31 -21.97
C GLN A 86 3.36 10.57 -21.77
N LEU A 87 2.81 10.08 -20.66
CA LEU A 87 1.40 10.26 -20.33
C LEU A 87 1.08 11.75 -20.08
N PRO A 88 -0.17 12.21 -20.26
CA PRO A 88 -0.55 13.60 -20.20
C PRO A 88 -0.44 14.19 -18.79
N ALA A 89 -0.52 15.51 -18.71
CA ALA A 89 -0.45 16.27 -17.47
C ALA A 89 -1.45 15.80 -16.38
N SER A 90 -2.60 15.24 -16.78
CA SER A 90 -3.58 14.67 -15.85
C SER A 90 -3.01 13.49 -15.05
N ALA A 91 -2.10 12.69 -15.61
CA ALA A 91 -1.43 11.60 -14.91
C ALA A 91 -0.52 12.12 -13.78
N PHE A 92 0.16 13.25 -13.98
CA PHE A 92 0.92 13.90 -12.91
C PHE A 92 0.01 14.47 -11.82
N GLY A 93 -1.18 14.98 -12.19
CA GLY A 93 -2.22 15.40 -11.25
C GLY A 93 -2.69 14.25 -10.36
N LEU A 94 -2.92 13.07 -10.96
CA LEU A 94 -3.26 11.83 -10.27
C LEU A 94 -2.15 11.41 -9.28
N MET A 95 -0.91 11.37 -9.76
CA MET A 95 0.26 11.02 -8.94
C MET A 95 0.40 11.94 -7.72
N ARG A 96 0.13 13.23 -7.89
CA ARG A 96 0.13 14.19 -6.80
C ARG A 96 -0.96 13.90 -5.77
N GLN A 97 -2.18 13.57 -6.21
CA GLN A 97 -3.27 13.20 -5.29
C GLN A 97 -2.93 11.92 -4.51
N LEU A 98 -2.40 10.90 -5.18
CA LEU A 98 -1.94 9.67 -4.53
C LEU A 98 -0.87 9.95 -3.46
N ALA A 99 0.09 10.82 -3.76
CA ALA A 99 1.13 11.22 -2.80
C ALA A 99 0.57 11.98 -1.59
N ILE A 100 -0.42 12.86 -1.80
CA ILE A 100 -1.10 13.59 -0.72
C ILE A 100 -1.84 12.61 0.18
N ASN A 101 -2.67 11.74 -0.38
CA ASN A 101 -3.45 10.77 0.39
C ASN A 101 -2.53 9.80 1.13
N ASN A 102 -1.47 9.30 0.48
CA ASN A 102 -0.47 8.44 1.11
C ASN A 102 0.20 9.13 2.30
N THR A 103 0.61 10.39 2.14
CA THR A 103 1.22 11.16 3.23
C THR A 103 0.24 11.37 4.38
N ALA A 104 -1.02 11.69 4.08
CA ALA A 104 -2.06 11.87 5.09
C ALA A 104 -2.32 10.58 5.89
N PHE A 105 -2.41 9.43 5.22
CA PHE A 105 -2.59 8.14 5.86
C PHE A 105 -1.49 7.85 6.88
N TRP A 106 -0.22 7.96 6.49
CA TRP A 106 0.90 7.62 7.38
C TRP A 106 1.09 8.64 8.52
N ARG A 107 0.79 9.93 8.28
CA ARG A 107 0.79 10.96 9.34
C ARG A 107 -0.25 10.74 10.43
N SER A 108 -1.24 9.87 10.22
CA SER A 108 -2.23 9.54 11.24
C SER A 108 -1.70 8.61 12.36
N GLY A 109 -0.41 8.23 12.32
CA GLY A 109 0.24 7.45 13.38
C GLY A 109 0.04 5.94 13.27
N ARG A 110 -0.13 5.41 12.05
CA ARG A 110 -0.42 4.00 11.75
C ARG A 110 0.82 3.20 11.30
N GLU A 111 1.99 3.52 11.85
CA GLU A 111 3.26 2.81 11.59
C GLU A 111 3.39 1.49 12.38
#